data_AF-A0ABD1A2H4-F1
#
_entry.id   AF-A0ABD1A2H4-F1
#
_cell.length_a   1.000
_cell.length_b   1.000
_cell.length_c   1.000
_cell.angle_alpha   90.00
_cell.angle_beta   90.00
_cell.angle_gamma   90.00
#
_symmetry.space_group_name_H-M   'P 1'
#
loop_
_entity.id
_entity.type
_entity.pdbx_description
1 polymer ?
#
loop_
_entity_poly.entity_id
_entity_poly.type
_entity_poly.pdbx_seq_one_letter_code
_entity_poly.pdbx_strand_id
1 'polypeptide(L)'
;MSTFLIRILLPLLVIAMIIPQQTDAELEQWCVADEQTPDDELQAALNWACGKGGADCSQMQQENQPCFLPNTIRDHASFAFNSYYQTYKHKGGSCYFKGAAIITELDPSHGSCHYEYSP
;
A
#
# COMPACT_ATOMS: atom_id res chain seq x y z
N MET A 1 -46.45 23.55 -21.75
CA MET A 1 -44.99 23.61 -22.04
C MET A 1 -44.13 23.35 -20.80
N SER A 2 -44.56 23.74 -19.60
CA SER A 2 -43.80 23.56 -18.34
C SER A 2 -43.76 22.11 -17.80
N THR A 3 -44.84 21.34 -17.95
CA THR A 3 -44.94 19.98 -17.36
C THR A 3 -44.10 18.91 -18.04
N PHE A 4 -43.83 19.04 -19.35
CA PHE A 4 -42.94 18.13 -20.09
C PHE A 4 -41.49 18.27 -19.63
N LEU A 5 -41.04 19.51 -19.41
CA LEU A 5 -39.71 19.78 -18.86
C LEU A 5 -39.58 19.22 -17.45
N ILE A 6 -40.59 19.43 -16.60
CA ILE A 6 -40.61 18.90 -15.22
C ILE A 6 -40.59 17.36 -15.21
N ARG A 7 -41.33 16.69 -16.10
CA ARG A 7 -41.35 15.20 -16.17
C ARG A 7 -40.05 14.57 -16.65
N ILE A 8 -39.22 15.30 -17.38
CA ILE A 8 -37.90 14.83 -17.82
C ILE A 8 -36.84 15.18 -16.78
N LEU A 9 -36.92 16.38 -16.18
CA LEU A 9 -35.95 16.86 -15.18
C LEU A 9 -36.05 16.11 -13.84
N LEU A 10 -37.26 15.74 -13.40
CA LEU A 10 -37.45 15.00 -12.14
C LEU A 10 -36.70 13.64 -12.11
N PRO A 11 -36.87 12.73 -13.09
CA PRO A 11 -36.16 11.45 -13.08
C PRO A 11 -34.66 11.63 -13.30
N LEU A 12 -34.20 12.61 -14.07
CA LEU A 12 -32.77 12.91 -14.26
C LEU A 12 -32.10 13.37 -12.96
N LEU A 13 -32.74 14.24 -12.18
CA LEU A 13 -32.26 14.66 -10.86
C LEU A 13 -32.25 13.51 -9.86
N VAL A 14 -33.28 12.66 -9.89
CA VAL A 14 -33.34 11.47 -9.03
C VAL A 14 -32.21 10.49 -9.40
N ILE A 15 -31.97 10.23 -10.69
CA ILE A 15 -30.88 9.36 -11.19
C ILE A 15 -29.50 9.88 -10.75
N ALA A 16 -29.27 11.19 -10.76
CA ALA A 16 -28.01 11.79 -10.30
C ALA A 16 -27.74 11.58 -8.80
N MET A 17 -28.78 11.39 -7.97
CA MET A 17 -28.65 11.11 -6.54
C MET A 17 -28.46 9.61 -6.21
N ILE A 18 -28.71 8.71 -7.16
CA ILE A 18 -28.53 7.25 -6.97
C ILE A 18 -27.12 6.80 -7.38
N ILE A 19 -26.40 7.61 -8.16
CA ILE A 19 -25.01 7.32 -8.50
C ILE A 19 -24.18 7.61 -7.24
N PRO A 20 -23.53 6.62 -6.62
CA PRO A 20 -22.59 6.90 -5.54
C PRO A 20 -21.51 7.82 -6.12
N GLN A 21 -21.38 9.02 -5.56
CA GLN A 21 -20.23 9.87 -5.82
C GLN A 21 -19.02 9.19 -5.18
N GLN A 22 -18.43 8.25 -5.91
CA GLN A 22 -17.16 7.65 -5.55
C GLN A 22 -16.08 8.67 -5.88
N THR A 23 -15.99 9.73 -5.07
CA THR A 23 -14.77 10.50 -4.96
C THR A 23 -13.83 9.71 -4.06
N ASP A 24 -13.43 8.51 -4.50
CA ASP A 24 -12.23 7.89 -3.97
C ASP A 24 -11.08 8.70 -4.56
N ALA A 25 -10.67 9.74 -3.84
CA ALA A 25 -9.27 10.08 -3.89
C ALA A 25 -8.56 8.87 -3.25
N GLU A 26 -8.23 7.87 -4.06
CA GLU A 26 -7.41 6.76 -3.63
C GLU A 26 -6.05 7.35 -3.28
N LEU A 27 -5.79 7.47 -1.98
CA LEU A 27 -4.53 8.00 -1.49
C LEU A 27 -3.45 6.96 -1.79
N GLU A 28 -2.33 7.41 -2.35
CA GLU A 28 -1.18 6.54 -2.56
C GLU A 28 -0.68 6.08 -1.19
N GLN A 29 -0.67 4.76 -0.99
CA GLN A 29 -0.38 4.15 0.30
C GLN A 29 0.72 3.10 0.17
N TRP A 30 1.68 3.17 1.08
CA TRP A 30 2.75 2.19 1.25
C TRP A 30 2.66 1.52 2.61
N CYS A 31 3.22 0.32 2.71
CA CYS A 31 3.33 -0.42 3.96
C CYS A 31 4.77 -0.43 4.43
N VAL A 32 5.06 0.18 5.58
CA VAL A 32 6.42 0.30 6.14
C VAL A 32 6.50 -0.32 7.53
N ALA A 33 7.69 -0.66 7.99
CA ALA A 33 7.90 -1.17 9.33
C ALA A 33 7.51 -0.13 10.40
N ASP A 34 6.85 -0.58 11.47
CA ASP A 34 6.58 0.27 12.63
C ASP A 34 7.88 0.53 13.40
N GLU A 35 8.17 1.80 13.66
CA GLU A 35 9.36 2.24 14.38
C GLU A 35 9.47 1.71 15.82
N GLN A 36 8.35 1.31 16.42
CA GLN A 36 8.28 0.81 17.78
C GLN A 36 8.46 -0.70 17.88
N THR A 37 8.48 -1.41 16.75
CA THR A 37 8.60 -2.88 16.74
C THR A 37 10.03 -3.31 17.04
N PRO A 38 10.24 -4.26 17.97
CA PRO A 38 11.55 -4.85 18.23
C PRO A 38 12.17 -5.53 17.00
N ASP A 39 13.49 -5.46 16.88
CA ASP A 39 14.23 -6.01 15.72
C ASP A 39 14.02 -7.52 15.51
N ASP A 40 13.84 -8.30 16.57
CA ASP A 40 13.59 -9.75 16.47
C ASP A 40 12.19 -10.06 15.90
N GLU A 41 11.19 -9.28 16.27
CA GLU A 41 9.84 -9.35 15.68
C GLU A 41 9.85 -8.89 14.21
N LEU A 42 10.56 -7.79 13.90
CA LEU A 42 10.76 -7.32 12.53
C LEU A 42 11.48 -8.36 11.68
N GLN A 43 12.54 -8.99 12.19
CA GLN A 43 13.29 -10.01 11.48
C GLN A 43 12.40 -11.23 11.17
N ALA A 44 11.57 -11.67 12.13
CA ALA A 44 10.65 -12.76 11.92
C ALA A 44 9.59 -12.44 10.85
N ALA A 45 9.04 -11.23 10.88
CA ALA A 45 8.09 -10.74 9.89
C ALA A 45 8.72 -10.58 8.49
N LEU A 46 9.93 -10.03 8.41
CA LEU A 46 10.74 -9.91 7.18
C LEU A 46 11.01 -11.28 6.56
N ASN A 47 11.46 -12.24 7.37
CA ASN A 47 11.70 -13.61 6.93
C ASN A 47 10.43 -14.26 6.37
N TRP A 48 9.28 -14.01 7.00
CA TRP A 48 8.01 -14.47 6.47
C TRP A 48 7.66 -13.80 5.15
N ALA A 49 7.77 -12.47 5.05
CA ALA A 49 7.45 -11.68 3.87
C ALA A 49 8.22 -12.17 2.63
N CYS A 50 9.56 -12.25 2.74
CA CYS A 50 10.43 -12.73 1.66
C CYS A 50 10.33 -14.24 1.38
N GLY A 51 9.82 -15.01 2.34
CA GLY A 51 9.64 -16.46 2.22
C GLY A 51 8.22 -16.82 1.79
N LYS A 52 7.38 -17.15 2.76
CA LYS A 52 6.01 -17.63 2.52
C LYS A 52 5.04 -16.53 2.08
N GLY A 53 5.34 -15.28 2.42
CA GLY A 53 4.53 -14.12 2.07
C GLY A 53 4.59 -13.80 0.57
N GLY A 54 5.72 -14.09 -0.08
CA GLY A 54 5.90 -13.88 -1.52
C GLY A 54 6.24 -12.43 -1.90
N ALA A 55 6.80 -11.64 -0.98
CA ALA A 55 7.38 -10.34 -1.32
C ALA A 55 8.58 -10.52 -2.26
N ASP A 56 8.79 -9.58 -3.19
CA ASP A 56 10.04 -9.47 -3.94
C ASP A 56 11.08 -8.75 -3.08
N CYS A 57 12.07 -9.52 -2.62
CA CYS A 57 13.15 -9.04 -1.77
C CYS A 57 14.49 -8.88 -2.53
N SER A 58 14.49 -9.04 -3.86
CA SER A 58 15.72 -9.06 -4.66
C SER A 58 16.51 -7.74 -4.60
N GLN A 59 15.82 -6.60 -4.52
CA GLN A 59 16.43 -5.27 -4.56
C GLN A 59 17.08 -4.80 -3.24
N MET A 60 17.00 -5.59 -2.17
CA MET A 60 17.62 -5.28 -0.87
C MET A 60 18.59 -6.34 -0.35
N GLN A 61 18.73 -7.48 -1.04
CA GLN A 61 19.49 -8.62 -0.52
C GLN A 61 21.01 -8.50 -0.61
N GLN A 62 21.54 -7.69 -1.53
CA GLN A 62 22.97 -7.61 -1.82
C GLN A 62 23.47 -6.17 -1.79
N GLU A 63 24.72 -5.95 -1.38
CA GLU A 63 25.30 -4.60 -1.20
C GLU A 63 25.16 -3.66 -2.40
N ASN A 64 25.16 -4.19 -3.62
CA ASN A 64 25.05 -3.40 -4.85
C ASN A 64 23.60 -3.17 -5.32
N GLN A 65 22.61 -3.66 -4.57
CA GLN A 65 21.21 -3.51 -4.93
C GLN A 65 20.65 -2.16 -4.43
N PRO A 66 19.67 -1.57 -5.15
CA PRO A 66 19.26 -0.18 -4.91
C PRO A 66 18.70 0.10 -3.51
N CYS A 67 18.12 -0.90 -2.85
CA CYS A 67 17.49 -0.81 -1.53
C CYS A 67 18.27 -1.55 -0.43
N PHE A 68 19.55 -1.88 -0.65
CA PHE A 68 20.36 -2.49 0.41
C PHE A 68 20.72 -1.50 1.51
N LEU A 69 20.97 -0.24 1.17
CA LEU A 69 21.25 0.83 2.13
C LEU A 69 19.99 1.66 2.40
N PRO A 70 19.70 1.99 3.68
CA PRO A 70 20.48 1.64 4.87
C PRO A 70 20.40 0.14 5.20
N ASN A 71 21.52 -0.46 5.61
CA ASN A 71 21.58 -1.88 5.95
C ASN A 71 21.09 -2.10 7.39
N THR A 72 19.80 -1.90 7.61
CA THR A 72 19.13 -2.18 8.88
C THR A 72 17.96 -3.12 8.67
N ILE A 73 17.60 -3.88 9.72
CA ILE A 73 16.44 -4.77 9.69
C ILE A 73 15.16 -3.99 9.38
N ARG A 74 15.05 -2.76 9.90
CA ARG A 74 13.88 -1.89 9.69
C ARG A 74 13.72 -1.49 8.23
N ASP A 75 14.79 -1.03 7.58
CA ASP A 75 14.74 -0.59 6.19
C ASP A 75 14.43 -1.76 5.25
N HIS A 76 15.05 -2.91 5.49
CA HIS A 76 14.77 -4.14 4.74
C HIS A 76 13.34 -4.65 4.98
N ALA A 77 12.86 -4.60 6.22
CA ALA A 77 11.48 -4.95 6.57
C ALA A 77 10.47 -4.03 5.86
N SER A 78 10.67 -2.71 5.91
CA SER A 78 9.83 -1.74 5.19
C SER A 78 9.72 -2.06 3.71
N PHE A 79 10.85 -2.32 3.04
CA PHE A 79 10.85 -2.67 1.62
C PHE A 79 10.07 -3.97 1.33
N ALA A 80 10.33 -5.03 2.12
CA ALA A 80 9.63 -6.31 1.98
C ALA A 80 8.11 -6.17 2.22
N PHE A 81 7.74 -5.42 3.25
CA PHE A 81 6.35 -5.23 3.65
C PHE A 81 5.58 -4.49 2.57
N ASN A 82 6.19 -3.46 1.98
CA ASN A 82 5.57 -2.76 0.87
C ASN A 82 5.42 -3.65 -0.36
N SER A 83 6.47 -4.38 -0.77
CA SER A 83 6.40 -5.28 -1.92
C SER A 83 5.27 -6.32 -1.76
N TYR A 84 5.16 -6.94 -0.58
CA TYR A 84 4.03 -7.81 -0.25
C TYR A 84 2.69 -7.08 -0.32
N TYR A 85 2.58 -5.92 0.33
CA TYR A 85 1.34 -5.17 0.42
C TYR A 85 0.82 -4.78 -0.96
N GLN A 86 1.66 -4.21 -1.83
CA GLN A 86 1.25 -3.85 -3.19
C GLN A 86 0.84 -5.07 -4.01
N THR A 87 1.55 -6.19 -3.87
CA THR A 87 1.27 -7.42 -4.62
C THR A 87 -0.06 -8.07 -4.22
N TYR A 88 -0.43 -7.96 -2.94
CA TYR A 88 -1.51 -8.76 -2.36
C TYR A 88 -2.68 -7.97 -1.76
N LYS A 89 -2.63 -6.64 -1.64
CA LYS A 89 -3.71 -5.84 -1.02
C LYS A 89 -5.08 -6.06 -1.67
N HIS A 90 -5.11 -6.18 -3.00
CA HIS A 90 -6.32 -6.48 -3.78
C HIS A 90 -6.78 -7.95 -3.70
N LYS A 91 -6.01 -8.80 -3.03
CA LYS A 91 -6.28 -10.24 -2.81
C LYS A 91 -6.46 -10.58 -1.33
N GLY A 92 -6.67 -9.56 -0.48
CA GLY A 92 -6.84 -9.73 0.97
C GLY A 92 -5.55 -9.72 1.78
N GLY A 93 -4.40 -9.46 1.16
CA GLY A 93 -3.18 -9.11 1.88
C GLY A 93 -3.36 -7.81 2.65
N SER A 94 -2.68 -7.67 3.78
CA SER A 94 -2.76 -6.48 4.62
C SER A 94 -1.39 -6.05 5.13
N CYS A 95 -1.26 -4.78 5.47
CA CYS A 95 -0.09 -4.23 6.15
C CYS A 95 -0.10 -4.53 7.66
N TYR A 96 -0.39 -5.78 8.04
CA TYR A 96 -0.52 -6.13 9.46
C TYR A 96 0.79 -6.66 10.04
N PHE A 97 1.37 -7.72 9.46
CA PHE A 97 2.62 -8.34 9.93
C PHE A 97 2.70 -8.55 11.46
N LYS A 98 1.57 -8.95 12.09
CA LYS A 98 1.41 -9.08 13.56
C LYS A 98 1.58 -7.77 14.36
N GLY A 99 1.30 -6.63 13.73
CA GLY A 99 1.51 -5.30 14.30
C GLY A 99 2.88 -4.70 13.95
N ALA A 100 3.73 -5.39 13.19
CA ALA A 100 5.08 -4.94 12.87
C ALA A 100 5.15 -3.86 11.77
N ALA A 101 4.01 -3.49 11.18
CA ALA A 101 3.95 -2.59 10.03
C ALA A 101 2.79 -1.61 10.13
N ILE A 102 2.95 -0.46 9.46
CA ILE A 102 1.97 0.62 9.38
C ILE A 102 1.80 1.08 7.93
N ILE A 103 0.59 1.59 7.63
CA ILE A 103 0.33 2.29 6.37
C ILE A 103 0.82 3.72 6.49
N THR A 104 1.47 4.21 5.42
CA THR A 104 1.87 5.60 5.25
C THR A 104 1.42 6.12 3.90
N GLU A 105 1.09 7.41 3.83
CA GLU A 105 0.82 8.16 2.60
C GLU A 105 2.06 8.97 2.12
N LEU A 106 3.15 8.87 2.88
CA LEU A 106 4.44 9.43 2.51
C LEU A 106 5.24 8.37 1.75
N ASP A 107 5.58 8.66 0.49
CA ASP A 107 6.46 7.82 -0.33
C ASP A 107 7.79 7.61 0.40
N PRO A 108 8.11 6.35 0.81
CA PRO A 108 9.35 6.04 1.50
C PRO A 108 10.55 5.88 0.55
N SER A 109 10.37 6.06 -0.75
CA SER A 109 11.46 5.99 -1.74
C SER A 109 12.56 7.01 -1.47
N HIS A 110 13.82 6.59 -1.65
CA HIS A 110 14.98 7.44 -1.44
C HIS A 110 16.17 7.03 -2.33
N GLY A 111 16.89 8.02 -2.86
CA GLY A 111 18.03 7.75 -3.75
C GLY A 111 17.62 6.89 -4.94
N SER A 112 18.25 5.72 -5.08
CA SER A 112 17.91 4.70 -6.08
C SER A 112 16.91 3.65 -5.59
N CYS A 113 16.58 3.63 -4.30
CA CYS A 113 15.60 2.70 -3.75
C CYS A 113 14.19 3.22 -4.01
N HIS A 114 13.44 2.49 -4.84
CA HIS A 114 12.07 2.84 -5.20
C HIS A 114 11.09 1.85 -4.60
N TYR A 115 10.15 2.36 -3.81
CA TYR A 115 9.06 1.57 -3.27
C TYR A 115 7.92 1.53 -4.27
N GLU A 116 7.52 0.33 -4.65
CA GLU A 116 6.43 0.14 -5.60
C GLU A 116 5.11 0.69 -5.04
N TYR A 117 4.26 1.16 -5.94
CA TYR A 117 2.87 1.47 -5.68
C TYR A 117 2.02 0.86 -6.80
N SER A 118 1.03 0.05 -6.44
CA SER A 118 0.01 -0.41 -7.38
C SER A 118 -1.31 0.25 -6.99
N PRO A 119 -1.95 1.05 -7.84
CA PRO A 119 -3.37 1.36 -7.67
C PRO A 119 -4.22 0.08 -7.72
#